data_AF-A0A8H7XPW2-F1
#
_entry.id   AF-A0A8H7XPW2-F1
#
_cell.length_a   1.000
_cell.length_b   1.000
_cell.length_c   1.000
_cell.angle_alpha   90.00
_cell.angle_beta   90.00
_cell.angle_gamma   90.00
#
_symmetry.space_group_name_H-M   'P 1'
#
loop_
_entity.id
_entity.type
_entity.pdbx_description
1 polymer ?
#
loop_
_entity_poly.entity_id
_entity_poly.type
_entity_poly.pdbx_seq_one_letter_code
_entity_poly.pdbx_strand_id
1 'polypeptide(L)'
;MNLPRYPDLTIKRIPTHSPVHPNTVAFLGGDACVLRPIYVVLKDGIQVWIEGPPLDPEATHLPSVEELDNTKLKQLNDEYRRYLLIIEDLTQSIDFGASQMAYLTKDTYGEYCIVHDYRRIMQVSCPMWGPKIYIDDVNITVWGTHFDRHRGIWNGREVDIFYAFQEYDRILLNRVMYVLRHLEGTDCDVTFEFYGHLLDKDETILGYVAEAAWGRNIGLGDEELVSSALKRLESLGCVYRAVSSNMFLVSDGKLRLLMPQNIERYNCPELLKKNAEFHHNWALDELFDEFRNYGSYGLLRLPPLRLIMDPMDVKYLRMLPTPERLFNHSWRGVFLTTCKLTCVEEEDQQNDRVTTSSRRSLRKRRYFLHVDPVDINAYQRGLTISPPSRITNFHPYPRRKKVLQELSSTEGTESIVEGSTSDLDVVYGALKRIY
;
A
#
# COMPACT_ATOMS: atom_id res chain seq x y z
N MET A 1 -13.87 32.74 2.27
CA MET A 1 -13.29 31.56 1.58
C MET A 1 -13.35 30.41 2.56
N ASN A 2 -14.03 29.32 2.21
CA ASN A 2 -14.01 28.11 3.03
C ASN A 2 -12.65 27.45 2.79
N LEU A 3 -11.80 27.42 3.82
CA LEU A 3 -10.61 26.58 3.77
C LEU A 3 -11.06 25.14 3.46
N PRO A 4 -10.37 24.40 2.58
CA PRO A 4 -10.68 22.99 2.36
C PRO A 4 -10.68 22.29 3.71
N ARG A 5 -11.77 21.58 4.01
CA ARG A 5 -11.85 20.79 5.25
C ARG A 5 -10.70 19.81 5.22
N TYR A 6 -9.84 19.86 6.25
CA TYR A 6 -8.82 18.83 6.42
C TYR A 6 -9.51 17.46 6.41
N PRO A 7 -8.87 16.45 5.79
CA PRO A 7 -9.36 15.10 5.85
C PRO A 7 -9.53 14.68 7.31
N ASP A 8 -10.55 13.88 7.59
CA ASP A 8 -10.77 13.37 8.93
C ASP A 8 -9.68 12.36 9.29
N LEU A 9 -8.71 12.79 10.10
CA LEU A 9 -7.56 12.00 10.53
C LEU A 9 -7.85 11.20 11.81
N THR A 10 -9.12 11.08 12.22
CA THR A 10 -9.50 10.22 13.34
C THR A 10 -9.29 8.76 12.99
N ILE A 11 -8.73 8.00 13.94
CA ILE A 11 -8.60 6.56 13.79
C ILE A 11 -10.00 5.95 13.65
N LYS A 12 -10.24 5.25 12.56
CA LYS A 12 -11.48 4.55 12.27
C LYS A 12 -11.55 3.24 13.05
N ARG A 13 -12.75 2.95 13.57
CA ARG A 13 -13.05 1.67 14.20
C ARG A 13 -13.00 0.56 13.17
N ILE A 14 -12.62 -0.63 13.62
CA ILE A 14 -12.63 -1.82 12.78
C ILE A 14 -14.09 -2.31 12.66
N PRO A 15 -14.63 -2.46 11.44
CA PRO A 15 -15.96 -3.02 11.27
C PRO A 15 -16.00 -4.47 11.76
N THR A 16 -17.15 -4.88 12.32
CA THR A 16 -17.35 -6.27 12.75
C THR A 16 -17.60 -7.23 11.58
N HIS A 17 -17.90 -6.69 10.40
CA HIS A 17 -18.19 -7.44 9.19
C HIS A 17 -17.44 -6.86 8.00
N SER A 18 -17.14 -7.72 7.02
CA SER A 18 -16.54 -7.29 5.75
C SER A 18 -17.43 -6.22 5.09
N PRO A 19 -16.87 -5.05 4.71
CA PRO A 19 -17.56 -4.04 3.92
C PRO A 19 -17.77 -4.49 2.46
N VAL A 20 -17.10 -5.56 2.01
CA VAL A 20 -17.26 -6.13 0.67
C VAL A 20 -18.45 -7.08 0.64
N HIS A 21 -19.43 -6.80 -0.23
CA HIS A 21 -20.61 -7.62 -0.39
C HIS A 21 -20.31 -9.04 -0.89
N PRO A 22 -21.02 -10.08 -0.41
CA PRO A 22 -20.88 -11.43 -0.91
C PRO A 22 -21.13 -11.54 -2.42
N ASN A 23 -20.41 -12.43 -3.09
CA ASN A 23 -20.43 -12.68 -4.53
C ASN A 23 -20.03 -11.49 -5.41
N THR A 24 -19.38 -10.47 -4.85
CA THR A 24 -18.84 -9.33 -5.60
C THR A 24 -17.32 -9.33 -5.53
N VAL A 25 -16.69 -8.76 -6.56
CA VAL A 25 -15.24 -8.57 -6.59
C VAL A 25 -14.92 -7.12 -6.24
N ALA A 26 -14.11 -6.92 -5.22
CA ALA A 26 -13.57 -5.62 -4.86
C ALA A 26 -12.09 -5.52 -5.27
N PHE A 27 -11.69 -4.33 -5.69
CA PHE A 27 -10.29 -3.95 -5.83
C PHE A 27 -9.83 -3.27 -4.54
N LEU A 28 -8.86 -3.87 -3.87
CA LEU A 28 -8.33 -3.39 -2.59
C LEU A 28 -7.18 -2.39 -2.77
N GLY A 29 -6.56 -2.34 -3.94
CA GLY A 29 -5.38 -1.51 -4.22
C GLY A 29 -4.32 -2.29 -4.98
N GLY A 30 -3.10 -1.75 -5.01
CA GLY A 30 -2.00 -2.37 -5.73
C GLY A 30 -0.88 -1.39 -6.08
N ASP A 31 0.26 -1.94 -6.53
CA ASP A 31 1.54 -1.23 -6.62
C ASP A 31 1.75 -0.84 -8.06
N ALA A 32 1.96 0.44 -8.34
CA ALA A 32 2.38 0.88 -9.65
C ALA A 32 3.90 0.73 -9.86
N CYS A 33 4.50 -0.29 -9.23
CA CYS A 33 5.90 -0.66 -9.43
C CYS A 33 6.17 -0.91 -10.92
N VAL A 34 7.15 -0.18 -11.46
CA VAL A 34 7.43 -0.14 -12.91
C VAL A 34 7.74 -1.52 -13.48
N LEU A 35 8.50 -2.33 -12.73
CA LEU A 35 8.95 -3.63 -13.20
C LEU A 35 7.89 -4.72 -13.03
N ARG A 36 7.09 -4.64 -11.96
CA ARG A 36 6.13 -5.67 -11.56
C ARG A 36 4.95 -5.02 -10.85
N PRO A 37 4.01 -4.41 -11.59
CA PRO A 37 2.85 -3.82 -10.97
C PRO A 37 2.01 -4.91 -10.31
N ILE A 38 1.45 -4.60 -9.15
CA ILE A 38 0.62 -5.53 -8.38
C ILE A 38 -0.80 -5.01 -8.33
N TYR A 39 -1.79 -5.90 -8.38
CA TYR A 39 -3.20 -5.60 -8.16
C TYR A 39 -3.73 -6.57 -7.13
N VAL A 40 -4.54 -6.09 -6.20
CA VAL A 40 -5.12 -6.91 -5.15
C VAL A 40 -6.63 -6.87 -5.30
N VAL A 41 -7.23 -8.04 -5.50
CA VAL A 41 -8.67 -8.21 -5.59
C VAL A 41 -9.17 -9.12 -4.47
N LEU A 42 -10.40 -8.89 -4.03
CA LEU A 42 -11.07 -9.65 -2.98
C LEU A 42 -12.43 -10.12 -3.46
N LYS A 43 -12.75 -11.39 -3.20
CA LYS A 43 -14.09 -11.93 -3.37
C LYS A 43 -14.36 -12.92 -2.24
N ASP A 44 -15.50 -12.76 -1.57
CA ASP A 44 -15.96 -13.68 -0.53
C ASP A 44 -14.92 -13.93 0.58
N GLY A 45 -14.16 -12.88 0.95
CA GLY A 45 -13.11 -12.94 1.97
C GLY A 45 -11.79 -13.51 1.48
N ILE A 46 -11.70 -13.97 0.23
CA ILE A 46 -10.47 -14.52 -0.35
C ILE A 46 -9.79 -13.47 -1.21
N GLN A 47 -8.51 -13.22 -0.91
CA GLN A 47 -7.67 -12.24 -1.59
C GLN A 47 -6.81 -12.91 -2.64
N VAL A 48 -6.76 -12.33 -3.84
CA VAL A 48 -5.85 -12.73 -4.93
C VAL A 48 -5.00 -11.53 -5.32
N TRP A 49 -3.70 -11.73 -5.30
CA TRP A 49 -2.68 -10.82 -5.79
C TRP A 49 -2.39 -11.17 -7.25
N ILE A 50 -2.49 -10.17 -8.12
CA ILE A 50 -2.27 -10.32 -9.54
C ILE A 50 -1.03 -9.50 -9.90
N GLU A 51 0.04 -10.18 -10.28
CA GLU A 51 1.23 -9.53 -10.83
C GLU A 51 0.99 -9.24 -12.31
N GLY A 52 1.09 -7.96 -12.67
CA GLY A 52 1.01 -7.50 -14.05
C GLY A 52 2.37 -7.52 -14.75
N PRO A 53 2.36 -7.45 -16.09
CA PRO A 53 3.59 -7.26 -16.84
C PRO A 53 4.19 -5.86 -16.55
N PRO A 54 5.49 -5.64 -16.82
CA PRO A 54 6.14 -4.35 -16.59
C PRO A 54 5.33 -3.20 -17.20
N LEU A 55 5.17 -2.11 -16.43
CA LEU A 55 4.57 -0.86 -16.90
C LEU A 55 5.45 -0.19 -17.96
N ASP A 56 6.75 -0.42 -17.89
CA ASP A 56 7.72 -0.05 -18.90
C ASP A 56 8.52 -1.28 -19.34
N PRO A 57 8.24 -1.85 -20.52
CA PRO A 57 8.94 -3.03 -21.02
C PRO A 57 10.45 -2.82 -21.25
N GLU A 58 10.91 -1.58 -21.38
CA GLU A 58 12.33 -1.26 -21.58
C GLU A 58 13.08 -1.09 -20.25
N ALA A 59 12.36 -0.97 -19.13
CA ALA A 59 12.96 -0.78 -17.82
C ALA A 59 13.63 -2.08 -17.32
N THR A 60 14.92 -1.97 -17.01
CA THR A 60 15.71 -3.08 -16.41
C THR A 60 15.92 -2.90 -14.90
N HIS A 61 15.60 -1.71 -14.38
CA HIS A 61 15.74 -1.32 -12.98
C HIS A 61 14.61 -0.36 -12.61
N LEU A 62 14.40 -0.17 -11.30
CA LEU A 62 13.47 0.83 -10.83
C LEU A 62 14.03 2.23 -11.14
N PRO A 63 13.26 3.10 -11.79
CA PRO A 63 13.75 4.43 -12.11
C PRO A 63 14.00 5.23 -10.84
N SER A 64 15.04 6.06 -10.85
CA SER A 64 15.31 6.99 -9.75
C SER A 64 14.20 8.05 -9.66
N VAL A 65 14.08 8.71 -8.51
CA VAL A 65 13.13 9.81 -8.34
C VAL A 65 13.44 10.96 -9.32
N GLU A 66 14.71 11.15 -9.70
CA GLU A 66 15.10 12.18 -10.68
C GLU A 66 14.74 11.79 -12.12
N GLU A 67 14.64 10.50 -12.43
CA GLU A 67 14.30 10.00 -13.78
C GLU A 67 12.78 10.05 -14.05
N LEU A 68 11.98 10.12 -12.99
CA LEU A 68 10.53 10.16 -13.07
C LEU A 68 10.01 11.60 -13.22
N ASP A 69 10.03 12.10 -14.45
CA ASP A 69 9.31 13.33 -14.76
C ASP A 69 7.77 13.14 -14.70
N ASN A 70 7.03 14.25 -14.61
CA ASN A 70 5.56 14.22 -14.55
C ASN A 70 4.90 13.53 -15.75
N THR A 71 5.55 13.54 -16.92
CA THR A 71 5.05 12.92 -18.14
C THR A 71 5.17 11.40 -18.05
N LYS A 72 6.35 10.90 -17.65
CA LYS A 72 6.61 9.48 -17.46
C LYS A 72 5.75 8.91 -16.34
N LEU A 73 5.62 9.62 -15.21
CA LEU A 73 4.70 9.25 -14.13
C LEU A 73 3.27 9.12 -14.62
N LYS A 74 2.81 10.04 -15.47
CA LYS A 74 1.47 9.96 -16.06
C LYS A 74 1.32 8.73 -16.96
N GLN A 75 2.30 8.45 -17.82
CA GLN A 75 2.29 7.27 -18.70
C GLN A 75 2.23 5.97 -17.90
N LEU A 76 3.06 5.82 -16.86
CA LEU A 76 3.06 4.65 -16.00
C LEU A 76 1.70 4.46 -15.29
N ASN A 77 1.09 5.55 -14.82
CA ASN A 77 -0.23 5.51 -14.21
C ASN A 77 -1.34 5.14 -15.20
N ASP A 78 -1.28 5.67 -16.43
CA ASP A 78 -2.25 5.34 -17.48
C ASP A 78 -2.13 3.86 -17.88
N GLU A 79 -0.92 3.32 -17.92
CA GLU A 79 -0.66 1.90 -18.20
C GLU A 79 -1.13 0.99 -17.04
N TYR A 80 -0.85 1.37 -15.79
CA TYR A 80 -1.36 0.67 -14.61
C TYR A 80 -2.89 0.60 -14.62
N ARG A 81 -3.56 1.71 -14.97
CA ARG A 81 -5.02 1.77 -15.13
C ARG A 81 -5.52 0.89 -16.27
N ARG A 82 -4.79 0.83 -17.39
CA ARG A 82 -5.11 -0.03 -18.52
C ARG A 82 -5.15 -1.50 -18.10
N TYR A 83 -4.16 -1.95 -17.33
CA TYR A 83 -4.14 -3.32 -16.79
C TYR A 83 -5.26 -3.58 -15.79
N LEU A 84 -5.59 -2.62 -14.92
CA LEU A 84 -6.74 -2.76 -14.02
C LEU A 84 -8.05 -2.97 -14.78
N LEU A 85 -8.26 -2.28 -15.90
CA LEU A 85 -9.46 -2.48 -16.75
C LEU A 85 -9.47 -3.88 -17.38
N ILE A 86 -8.32 -4.39 -17.80
CA ILE A 86 -8.22 -5.76 -18.31
C ILE A 86 -8.53 -6.78 -17.22
N ILE A 87 -8.02 -6.57 -16.00
CA ILE A 87 -8.32 -7.43 -14.85
C ILE A 87 -9.82 -7.38 -14.51
N GLU A 88 -10.45 -6.20 -14.59
CA GLU A 88 -11.89 -6.04 -14.41
C GLU A 88 -12.68 -6.91 -15.40
N ASP A 89 -12.31 -6.88 -16.69
CA ASP A 89 -12.94 -7.71 -17.73
C ASP A 89 -12.68 -9.22 -17.53
N LEU A 90 -11.55 -9.59 -16.91
CA LEU A 90 -11.15 -10.98 -16.62
C LEU A 90 -11.61 -11.48 -15.24
N THR A 91 -12.39 -10.71 -14.49
CA THR A 91 -12.82 -11.07 -13.12
C THR A 91 -13.51 -12.44 -13.02
N GLN A 92 -14.24 -12.86 -14.07
CA GLN A 92 -14.91 -14.16 -14.10
C GLN A 92 -13.94 -15.34 -14.24
N SER A 93 -12.76 -15.14 -14.83
CA SER A 93 -11.73 -16.19 -14.97
C SER A 93 -10.85 -16.34 -13.73
N ILE A 94 -10.98 -15.45 -12.75
CA ILE A 94 -10.20 -15.55 -11.50
C ILE A 94 -10.81 -16.63 -10.63
N ASP A 95 -10.09 -17.75 -10.51
CA ASP A 95 -10.36 -18.74 -9.48
C ASP A 95 -9.80 -18.28 -8.12
N PHE A 96 -10.66 -17.66 -7.30
CA PHE A 96 -10.30 -17.22 -5.96
C PHE A 96 -9.94 -18.39 -5.01
N GLY A 97 -10.30 -19.63 -5.33
CA GLY A 97 -9.96 -20.80 -4.51
C GLY A 97 -8.64 -21.48 -4.90
N ALA A 98 -8.06 -21.16 -6.05
CA ALA A 98 -6.89 -21.87 -6.60
C ALA A 98 -5.58 -21.46 -5.94
N SER A 99 -5.30 -20.16 -5.89
CA SER A 99 -4.08 -19.59 -5.31
C SER A 99 -4.33 -18.15 -4.89
N GLN A 100 -3.57 -17.68 -3.90
CA GLN A 100 -3.52 -16.26 -3.56
C GLN A 100 -2.68 -15.43 -4.55
N MET A 101 -1.92 -16.09 -5.44
CA MET A 101 -1.10 -15.42 -6.46
C MET A 101 -1.55 -15.83 -7.87
N ALA A 102 -1.69 -14.81 -8.72
CA ALA A 102 -1.94 -14.97 -10.13
C ALA A 102 -1.13 -13.96 -10.95
N TYR A 103 -1.05 -14.20 -12.25
CA TYR A 103 -0.28 -13.40 -13.19
C TYR A 103 -1.16 -12.98 -14.35
N LEU A 104 -1.15 -11.69 -14.66
CA LEU A 104 -1.71 -11.17 -15.89
C LEU A 104 -0.68 -11.36 -17.01
N THR A 105 -0.91 -12.34 -17.87
CA THR A 105 0.01 -12.70 -18.96
C THR A 105 -0.68 -12.59 -20.30
N LYS A 106 0.09 -12.63 -21.40
CA LYS A 106 -0.46 -12.77 -22.74
C LYS A 106 -0.37 -14.22 -23.19
N ASP A 107 -1.42 -14.72 -23.81
CA ASP A 107 -1.43 -16.02 -24.46
C ASP A 107 -0.66 -15.99 -25.79
N THR A 108 -0.66 -17.12 -26.50
CA THR A 108 -0.01 -17.25 -27.82
C THR A 108 -0.63 -16.39 -28.91
N TYR A 109 -1.85 -15.89 -28.71
CA TYR A 109 -2.57 -14.99 -29.62
C TYR A 109 -2.37 -13.51 -29.26
N GLY A 110 -1.71 -13.23 -28.13
CA GLY A 110 -1.47 -11.88 -27.63
C GLY A 110 -2.61 -11.33 -26.77
N GLU A 111 -3.64 -12.13 -26.50
CA GLU A 111 -4.76 -11.80 -25.63
C GLU A 111 -4.35 -11.98 -24.16
N TYR A 112 -4.87 -11.13 -23.29
CA TYR A 112 -4.54 -11.21 -21.86
C TYR A 112 -5.35 -12.31 -21.17
N CYS A 113 -4.68 -13.06 -20.28
CA CYS A 113 -5.30 -14.06 -19.42
C CYS A 113 -4.72 -13.99 -18.01
N ILE A 114 -5.48 -14.51 -17.03
CA ILE A 114 -5.04 -14.64 -15.64
C ILE A 114 -4.64 -16.09 -15.41
N VAL A 115 -3.38 -16.31 -15.04
CA VAL A 115 -2.82 -17.63 -14.74
C VAL A 115 -2.50 -17.70 -13.26
N HIS A 116 -3.05 -18.70 -12.57
CA HIS A 116 -2.74 -18.96 -11.17
C HIS A 116 -1.45 -19.75 -11.04
N ASP A 117 -0.62 -19.39 -10.08
CA ASP A 117 0.58 -20.15 -9.75
C ASP A 117 0.75 -20.26 -8.24
N TYR A 118 1.38 -21.35 -7.81
CA TYR A 118 1.74 -21.55 -6.42
C TYR A 118 3.18 -21.09 -6.21
N ARG A 119 3.33 -19.82 -5.83
CA ARG A 119 4.66 -19.29 -5.51
C ARG A 119 5.16 -19.91 -4.21
N ARG A 120 6.27 -20.63 -4.27
CA ARG A 120 6.98 -21.05 -3.05
C ARG A 120 7.53 -19.80 -2.35
N ILE A 121 7.00 -19.52 -1.18
CA ILE A 121 7.43 -18.37 -0.37
C ILE A 121 8.60 -18.81 0.52
N MET A 122 9.58 -17.93 0.71
CA MET A 122 10.68 -18.17 1.64
C MET A 122 10.15 -18.40 3.07
N GLN A 123 10.68 -19.43 3.71
CA GLN A 123 10.35 -19.74 5.09
C GLN A 123 11.03 -18.74 6.03
N VAL A 124 10.28 -18.36 7.08
CA VAL A 124 10.79 -17.48 8.14
C VAL A 124 11.74 -18.29 9.02
N SER A 125 12.93 -17.77 9.30
CA SER A 125 13.94 -18.49 10.09
C SER A 125 13.75 -18.35 11.60
N CYS A 126 13.06 -17.31 12.04
CA CYS A 126 12.72 -17.10 13.45
C CYS A 126 11.73 -18.19 13.92
N PRO A 127 12.06 -18.97 14.97
CA PRO A 127 11.15 -20.00 15.48
C PRO A 127 9.94 -19.35 16.16
N MET A 128 8.77 -19.97 16.05
CA MET A 128 7.57 -19.55 16.77
C MET A 128 7.78 -19.67 18.29
N TRP A 129 7.36 -18.67 19.05
CA TRP A 129 7.38 -18.69 20.52
C TRP A 129 6.03 -18.33 21.17
N GLY A 130 5.10 -17.78 20.39
CA GLY A 130 3.81 -17.31 20.88
C GLY A 130 2.65 -18.18 20.38
N PRO A 131 1.41 -17.79 20.69
CA PRO A 131 0.21 -18.51 20.25
C PRO A 131 0.17 -18.68 18.72
N LYS A 132 -0.39 -19.81 18.28
CA LYS A 132 -0.69 -20.07 16.87
C LYS A 132 -2.08 -19.53 16.57
N ILE A 133 -2.20 -18.68 15.56
CA ILE A 133 -3.48 -18.12 15.10
C ILE A 133 -3.62 -18.47 13.62
N TYR A 134 -4.64 -19.24 13.25
CA TYR A 134 -4.84 -19.57 11.85
C TYR A 134 -5.55 -18.41 11.14
N ILE A 135 -5.19 -18.16 9.88
CA ILE A 135 -5.79 -17.09 9.08
C ILE A 135 -7.32 -17.22 8.98
N ASP A 136 -7.84 -18.45 8.91
CA ASP A 136 -9.27 -18.75 8.87
C ASP A 136 -10.00 -18.41 10.18
N ASP A 137 -9.29 -18.27 11.31
CA ASP A 137 -9.86 -17.87 12.59
C ASP A 137 -10.01 -16.34 12.72
N VAL A 138 -9.44 -15.58 11.77
CA VAL A 138 -9.41 -14.12 11.80
C VAL A 138 -10.41 -13.58 10.77
N ASN A 139 -11.40 -12.84 11.24
CA ASN A 139 -12.33 -12.14 10.36
C ASN A 139 -11.70 -10.81 9.93
N ILE A 140 -11.02 -10.80 8.78
CA ILE A 140 -10.43 -9.58 8.19
C ILE A 140 -11.55 -8.70 7.62
N THR A 141 -11.60 -7.44 8.06
CA THR A 141 -12.66 -6.49 7.67
C THR A 141 -12.10 -5.17 7.13
N VAL A 142 -10.80 -4.92 7.30
CA VAL A 142 -10.10 -3.78 6.71
C VAL A 142 -8.86 -4.31 6.00
N TRP A 143 -8.73 -4.02 4.72
CA TRP A 143 -7.55 -4.38 3.93
C TRP A 143 -6.68 -3.15 3.72
N GLY A 144 -5.40 -3.27 4.10
CA GLY A 144 -4.41 -2.24 3.80
C GLY A 144 -3.93 -2.33 2.36
N THR A 145 -3.31 -1.24 1.88
CA THR A 145 -2.60 -1.20 0.59
C THR A 145 -1.13 -1.59 0.77
N HIS A 146 -0.57 -2.45 -0.10
CA HIS A 146 0.84 -2.88 -0.04
C HIS A 146 1.27 -3.53 1.27
N PHE A 147 1.98 -2.72 2.05
CA PHE A 147 2.63 -3.04 3.31
C PHE A 147 1.75 -2.70 4.50
N ASP A 148 0.61 -2.04 4.24
CA ASP A 148 -0.32 -1.71 5.29
C ASP A 148 -0.99 -2.98 5.81
N ARG A 149 -0.92 -3.11 7.12
CA ARG A 149 -1.51 -4.20 7.89
C ARG A 149 -2.99 -4.28 7.60
N HIS A 150 -3.50 -5.49 7.50
CA HIS A 150 -4.94 -5.73 7.56
C HIS A 150 -5.41 -5.48 8.99
N ARG A 151 -6.71 -5.22 9.15
CA ARG A 151 -7.33 -5.15 10.47
C ARG A 151 -8.59 -6.01 10.47
N GLY A 152 -8.92 -6.56 11.63
CA GLY A 152 -10.02 -7.50 11.72
C GLY A 152 -10.41 -7.82 13.15
N ILE A 153 -11.19 -8.87 13.29
CA ILE A 153 -11.66 -9.39 14.57
C ILE A 153 -11.15 -10.82 14.77
N TRP A 154 -10.53 -11.08 15.91
CA TRP A 154 -10.10 -12.41 16.33
C TRP A 154 -10.54 -12.67 17.78
N ASN A 155 -11.32 -13.74 18.02
CA ASN A 155 -11.87 -14.05 19.35
C ASN A 155 -12.56 -12.86 20.05
N GLY A 156 -13.30 -12.06 19.28
CA GLY A 156 -14.00 -10.86 19.77
C GLY A 156 -13.10 -9.65 20.05
N ARG A 157 -11.80 -9.72 19.72
CA ARG A 157 -10.84 -8.62 19.87
C ARG A 157 -10.53 -7.99 18.53
N GLU A 158 -10.37 -6.67 18.53
CA GLU A 158 -9.85 -5.92 17.39
C GLU A 158 -8.34 -6.16 17.23
N VAL A 159 -7.91 -6.52 16.02
CA VAL A 159 -6.50 -6.88 15.74
C VAL A 159 -5.94 -6.14 14.53
N ASP A 160 -4.64 -5.84 14.61
CA ASP A 160 -3.80 -5.48 13.45
C ASP A 160 -3.05 -6.75 13.00
N ILE A 161 -3.02 -6.98 11.69
CA ILE A 161 -2.47 -8.19 11.07
C ILE A 161 -1.39 -7.78 10.09
N PHE A 162 -0.16 -8.16 10.37
CA PHE A 162 0.91 -8.04 9.38
C PHE A 162 0.99 -9.34 8.58
N TYR A 163 0.73 -9.24 7.27
CA TYR A 163 0.68 -10.37 6.36
C TYR A 163 1.87 -10.29 5.38
N ALA A 164 2.79 -11.25 5.47
CA ALA A 164 4.00 -11.25 4.65
C ALA A 164 3.79 -12.10 3.39
N PHE A 165 3.34 -11.45 2.32
CA PHE A 165 3.06 -12.13 1.07
C PHE A 165 4.27 -12.18 0.15
N GLN A 166 5.02 -11.08 0.06
CA GLN A 166 6.19 -10.98 -0.80
C GLN A 166 7.47 -11.40 -0.07
N GLU A 167 8.49 -11.76 -0.84
CA GLU A 167 9.81 -12.12 -0.32
C GLU A 167 10.42 -11.02 0.56
N TYR A 168 10.26 -9.76 0.16
CA TYR A 168 10.68 -8.62 0.97
C TYR A 168 9.92 -8.54 2.30
N ASP A 169 8.60 -8.75 2.29
CA ASP A 169 7.78 -8.76 3.51
C ASP A 169 8.20 -9.88 4.46
N ARG A 170 8.73 -10.99 3.92
CA ARG A 170 9.25 -12.12 4.71
C ARG A 170 10.54 -11.77 5.43
N ILE A 171 11.42 -11.01 4.79
CA ILE A 171 12.61 -10.46 5.44
C ILE A 171 12.17 -9.55 6.60
N LEU A 172 11.17 -8.68 6.36
CA LEU A 172 10.60 -7.81 7.39
C LEU A 172 9.90 -8.60 8.50
N LEU A 173 9.14 -9.65 8.17
CA LEU A 173 8.48 -10.54 9.14
C LEU A 173 9.51 -11.19 10.05
N ASN A 174 10.55 -11.78 9.47
CA ASN A 174 11.61 -12.44 10.21
C ASN A 174 12.29 -11.48 11.18
N ARG A 175 12.60 -10.26 10.71
CA ARG A 175 13.16 -9.19 11.54
C ARG A 175 12.22 -8.80 12.69
N VAL A 176 10.94 -8.53 12.39
CA VAL A 176 9.93 -8.21 13.42
C VAL A 176 9.85 -9.31 14.45
N MET A 177 9.85 -10.56 14.01
CA MET A 177 9.71 -11.69 14.90
C MET A 177 10.86 -11.75 15.91
N TYR A 178 12.10 -11.63 15.45
CA TYR A 178 13.26 -11.56 16.36
C TYR A 178 13.20 -10.36 17.30
N VAL A 179 12.75 -9.20 16.82
CA VAL A 179 12.59 -7.99 17.66
C VAL A 179 11.53 -8.20 18.73
N LEU A 180 10.33 -8.64 18.36
CA LEU A 180 9.22 -8.81 19.31
C LEU A 180 9.59 -9.83 20.38
N ARG A 181 10.24 -10.93 19.98
CA ARG A 181 10.78 -11.91 20.92
C ARG A 181 11.85 -11.34 21.85
N HIS A 182 12.70 -10.42 21.35
CA HIS A 182 13.72 -9.76 22.15
C HIS A 182 13.12 -8.77 23.16
N LEU A 183 12.01 -8.12 22.81
CA LEU A 183 11.31 -7.18 23.69
C LEU A 183 10.38 -7.88 24.69
N GLU A 184 9.98 -9.12 24.41
CA GLU A 184 9.12 -9.92 25.28
C GLU A 184 9.72 -10.08 26.69
N GLY A 185 8.93 -9.76 27.72
CA GLY A 185 9.37 -9.84 29.11
C GLY A 185 10.27 -8.70 29.58
N THR A 186 10.57 -7.73 28.72
CA THR A 186 11.27 -6.49 29.13
C THR A 186 10.28 -5.45 29.67
N ASP A 187 10.78 -4.41 30.32
CA ASP A 187 10.00 -3.25 30.75
C ASP A 187 9.76 -2.22 29.62
N CYS A 188 10.27 -2.49 28.40
CA CYS A 188 10.13 -1.62 27.25
C CYS A 188 8.81 -1.85 26.53
N ASP A 189 7.74 -1.32 27.13
CA ASP A 189 6.38 -1.37 26.61
C ASP A 189 6.16 -0.30 25.52
N VAL A 190 6.79 -0.47 24.36
CA VAL A 190 6.76 0.49 23.24
C VAL A 190 6.03 -0.03 21.99
N THR A 191 5.60 -1.28 21.95
CA THR A 191 4.81 -1.83 20.83
C THR A 191 3.38 -2.12 21.28
N PHE A 192 2.45 -2.31 20.34
CA PHE A 192 1.15 -2.92 20.66
C PHE A 192 1.35 -4.39 21.05
N GLU A 193 0.44 -4.94 21.85
CA GLU A 193 0.56 -6.31 22.36
C GLU A 193 0.62 -7.32 21.22
N PHE A 194 1.58 -8.23 21.24
CA PHE A 194 1.66 -9.34 20.29
C PHE A 194 0.72 -10.46 20.73
N TYR A 195 -0.20 -10.87 19.86
CA TYR A 195 -1.16 -11.94 20.17
C TYR A 195 -0.72 -13.30 19.67
N GLY A 196 0.01 -13.39 18.55
CA GLY A 196 0.44 -14.67 18.03
C GLY A 196 0.99 -14.64 16.61
N HIS A 197 1.51 -15.80 16.21
CA HIS A 197 1.96 -16.08 14.84
C HIS A 197 0.74 -16.38 13.98
N LEU A 198 0.61 -15.69 12.86
CA LEU A 198 -0.44 -15.94 11.88
C LEU A 198 0.00 -17.09 10.98
N LEU A 199 -0.78 -18.16 10.91
CA LEU A 199 -0.44 -19.39 10.19
C LEU A 199 -1.47 -19.70 9.10
N ASP A 200 -1.00 -20.38 8.05
CA ASP A 200 -1.84 -21.09 7.11
C ASP A 200 -2.24 -22.48 7.65
N LYS A 201 -3.13 -23.18 6.95
CA LYS A 201 -3.60 -24.54 7.26
C LYS A 201 -2.47 -25.56 7.34
N ASP A 202 -1.42 -25.37 6.56
CA ASP A 202 -0.23 -26.24 6.54
C ASP A 202 0.82 -25.86 7.59
N GLU A 203 0.46 -24.99 8.54
CA GLU A 203 1.34 -24.40 9.56
C GLU A 203 2.46 -23.49 9.02
N THR A 204 2.43 -23.11 7.74
CA THR A 204 3.32 -22.07 7.22
C THR A 204 3.02 -20.75 7.91
N ILE A 205 4.04 -20.11 8.47
CA ILE A 205 3.91 -18.77 9.06
C ILE A 205 3.56 -17.80 7.93
N LEU A 206 2.44 -17.09 8.01
CA LEU A 206 2.04 -16.05 7.07
C LEU A 206 2.41 -14.65 7.58
N GLY A 207 2.53 -14.49 8.89
CA GLY A 207 2.57 -13.16 9.50
C GLY A 207 2.50 -13.19 11.02
N TYR A 208 2.00 -12.10 11.60
CA TYR A 208 1.63 -12.05 13.00
C TYR A 208 0.37 -11.22 13.23
N VAL A 209 -0.24 -11.46 14.38
CA VAL A 209 -1.41 -10.75 14.89
C VAL A 209 -1.00 -9.98 16.14
N ALA A 210 -1.39 -8.72 16.20
CA ALA A 210 -1.19 -7.85 17.35
C ALA A 210 -2.48 -7.13 17.71
N GLU A 211 -2.52 -6.55 18.91
CA GLU A 211 -3.53 -5.57 19.31
C GLU A 211 -3.69 -4.50 18.21
N ALA A 212 -4.94 -4.22 17.84
CA ALA A 212 -5.25 -3.19 16.86
C ALA A 212 -4.68 -1.85 17.31
N ALA A 213 -3.97 -1.14 16.42
CA ALA A 213 -3.37 0.12 16.80
C ALA A 213 -4.44 1.18 17.14
N TRP A 214 -4.28 1.84 18.27
CA TRP A 214 -5.17 2.89 18.77
C TRP A 214 -4.39 3.98 19.52
N GLY A 215 -5.04 5.12 19.75
CA GLY A 215 -4.45 6.27 20.43
C GLY A 215 -4.55 7.55 19.62
N ARG A 216 -3.79 8.56 20.03
CA ARG A 216 -3.66 9.83 19.31
C ARG A 216 -2.28 9.97 18.68
N ASN A 217 -2.15 10.80 17.66
CA ASN A 217 -0.82 11.19 17.17
C ASN A 217 -0.05 11.95 18.26
N ILE A 218 1.28 11.91 18.16
CA ILE A 218 2.14 12.76 18.97
C ILE A 218 1.99 14.23 18.55
N GLY A 219 2.20 15.13 19.50
CA GLY A 219 2.31 16.56 19.27
C GLY A 219 3.51 17.15 20.00
N LEU A 220 3.69 18.47 19.91
CA LEU A 220 4.82 19.18 20.52
C LEU A 220 5.03 18.88 22.02
N GLY A 221 3.95 18.67 22.77
CA GLY A 221 4.02 18.36 24.20
C GLY A 221 4.52 16.95 24.53
N ASP A 222 4.70 16.07 23.54
CA ASP A 222 5.12 14.68 23.74
C ASP A 222 6.64 14.48 23.55
N GLU A 223 7.42 15.54 23.33
CA GLU A 223 8.87 15.46 23.06
C GLU A 223 9.62 14.63 24.11
N GLU A 224 9.37 14.89 25.39
CA GLU A 224 9.97 14.14 26.49
C GLU A 224 9.51 12.68 26.52
N LEU A 225 8.22 12.42 26.27
CA LEU A 225 7.65 11.08 26.21
C LEU A 225 8.33 10.25 25.10
N VAL A 226 8.48 10.85 23.91
CA VAL A 226 9.12 10.19 22.77
C VAL A 226 10.59 9.92 23.04
N SER A 227 11.34 10.94 23.50
CA SER A 227 12.76 10.80 23.83
C SER A 227 13.00 9.73 24.90
N SER A 228 12.18 9.71 25.96
CA SER A 228 12.27 8.71 27.02
C SER A 228 12.02 7.29 26.52
N ALA A 229 11.01 7.09 25.67
CA ALA A 229 10.71 5.78 25.09
C ALA A 229 11.82 5.28 24.16
N LEU A 230 12.39 6.16 23.31
CA LEU A 230 13.50 5.81 22.43
C LEU A 230 14.76 5.45 23.21
N LYS A 231 15.08 6.18 24.29
CA LYS A 231 16.20 5.84 25.19
C LYS A 231 16.03 4.49 25.88
N ARG A 232 14.80 4.14 26.30
CA ARG A 232 14.51 2.79 26.82
C ARG A 232 14.77 1.72 25.77
N LEU A 233 14.33 1.94 24.53
CA LEU A 233 14.60 1.02 23.43
C LEU A 233 16.10 0.90 23.13
N GLU A 234 16.84 2.02 23.14
CA GLU A 234 18.30 2.05 22.99
C GLU A 234 19.00 1.26 24.09
N SER A 235 18.55 1.36 25.34
CA SER A 235 19.12 0.61 26.46
C SER A 235 19.00 -0.91 26.31
N LEU A 236 18.06 -1.38 25.49
CA LEU A 236 17.90 -2.79 25.10
C LEU A 236 18.70 -3.17 23.83
N GLY A 237 19.58 -2.29 23.37
CA GLY A 237 20.39 -2.49 22.17
C GLY A 237 19.62 -2.31 20.86
N CYS A 238 18.52 -1.54 20.88
CA CYS A 238 17.63 -1.42 19.72
C CYS A 238 17.47 0.03 19.22
N VAL A 239 17.35 0.20 17.91
CA VAL A 239 17.07 1.49 17.26
C VAL A 239 15.82 1.37 16.39
N TYR A 240 14.82 2.19 16.68
CA TYR A 240 13.72 2.48 15.76
C TYR A 240 14.12 3.45 14.64
N ARG A 241 14.09 3.00 13.38
CA ARG A 241 14.56 3.76 12.20
C ARG A 241 13.53 4.70 11.56
N ALA A 242 12.27 4.61 11.99
CA ALA A 242 11.15 5.33 11.36
C ALA A 242 10.71 6.60 12.12
N VAL A 243 11.57 7.16 12.98
CA VAL A 243 11.26 8.38 13.74
C VAL A 243 10.86 9.53 12.82
N SER A 244 11.60 9.74 11.73
CA SER A 244 11.33 10.80 10.75
C SER A 244 10.10 10.55 9.88
N SER A 245 9.27 9.56 10.18
CA SER A 245 7.99 9.33 9.48
C SER A 245 6.77 9.55 10.37
N ASN A 246 6.97 9.97 11.63
CA ASN A 246 5.91 10.15 12.61
C ASN A 246 5.06 8.89 12.85
N MET A 247 5.69 7.72 12.77
CA MET A 247 5.01 6.43 12.90
C MET A 247 4.87 6.06 14.39
N PHE A 248 4.16 6.91 15.13
CA PHE A 248 3.96 6.84 16.58
C PHE A 248 2.49 7.09 16.94
N LEU A 249 2.02 6.45 18.01
CA LEU A 249 0.78 6.82 18.68
C LEU A 249 1.05 7.00 20.18
N VAL A 250 0.27 7.86 20.83
CA VAL A 250 0.17 7.92 22.29
C VAL A 250 -1.10 7.20 22.71
N SER A 251 -0.93 6.13 23.48
CA SER A 251 -1.99 5.24 23.93
C SER A 251 -1.83 5.00 25.43
N ASP A 252 -2.85 5.28 26.23
CA ASP A 252 -2.79 5.24 27.70
C ASP A 252 -1.57 5.95 28.30
N GLY A 253 -1.22 7.12 27.74
CA GLY A 253 -0.07 7.90 28.20
C GLY A 253 1.29 7.30 27.85
N LYS A 254 1.35 6.20 27.10
CA LYS A 254 2.58 5.57 26.62
C LYS A 254 2.78 5.81 25.13
N LEU A 255 4.04 5.85 24.71
CA LEU A 255 4.38 5.85 23.28
C LEU A 255 4.27 4.43 22.72
N ARG A 256 3.53 4.29 21.62
CA ARG A 256 3.41 3.07 20.83
C ARG A 256 4.04 3.29 19.45
N LEU A 257 5.08 2.53 19.14
CA LEU A 257 5.71 2.50 17.84
C LEU A 257 4.83 1.73 16.87
N LEU A 258 4.50 2.36 15.75
CA LEU A 258 3.92 1.66 14.62
C LEU A 258 5.04 0.94 13.87
N MET A 259 4.70 -0.03 13.01
CA MET A 259 5.68 -0.70 12.15
C MET A 259 6.95 -1.23 12.88
N PRO A 260 6.83 -2.13 13.89
CA PRO A 260 7.97 -2.79 14.54
C PRO A 260 9.07 -3.35 13.63
N GLN A 261 8.81 -3.57 12.33
CA GLN A 261 9.85 -3.95 11.36
C GLN A 261 10.96 -2.90 11.23
N ASN A 262 10.71 -1.66 11.64
CA ASN A 262 11.70 -0.59 11.64
C ASN A 262 12.58 -0.57 12.89
N ILE A 263 12.36 -1.48 13.86
CA ILE A 263 13.26 -1.65 15.00
C ILE A 263 14.41 -2.57 14.55
N GLU A 264 15.64 -2.15 14.81
CA GLU A 264 16.86 -2.91 14.54
C GLU A 264 17.60 -3.19 15.83
N ARG A 265 18.13 -4.40 15.99
CA ARG A 265 18.98 -4.76 17.12
C ARG A 265 20.44 -4.66 16.71
N TYR A 266 21.25 -4.04 17.56
CA TYR A 266 22.70 -3.94 17.40
C TYR A 266 23.41 -4.70 18.52
N ASN A 267 24.39 -5.52 18.16
CA ASN A 267 25.26 -6.20 19.12
C ASN A 267 26.53 -5.40 19.44
N CYS A 268 26.88 -4.43 18.59
CA CYS A 268 28.04 -3.54 18.75
C CYS A 268 27.58 -2.21 19.35
N PRO A 269 28.00 -1.85 20.58
CA PRO A 269 27.61 -0.60 21.24
C PRO A 269 27.97 0.67 20.45
N GLU A 270 29.07 0.65 19.72
CA GLU A 270 29.53 1.79 18.91
C GLU A 270 28.58 2.02 17.72
N LEU A 271 28.17 0.94 17.05
CA LEU A 271 27.18 1.00 15.97
C LEU A 271 25.79 1.38 16.51
N LEU A 272 25.39 0.85 17.67
CA LEU A 272 24.16 1.24 18.34
C LEU A 272 24.13 2.76 18.56
N LYS A 273 25.17 3.30 19.21
CA LYS A 273 25.29 4.72 19.51
C LYS A 273 25.28 5.58 18.24
N LYS A 274 26.02 5.19 17.20
CA LYS A 274 26.05 5.91 15.91
C LYS A 274 24.67 5.93 15.24
N ASN A 275 23.97 4.79 15.24
CA ASN A 275 22.63 4.70 14.64
C ASN A 275 21.57 5.40 15.47
N ALA A 276 21.64 5.35 16.81
CA ALA A 276 20.75 6.08 17.69
C ALA A 276 20.91 7.60 17.52
N GLU A 277 22.14 8.10 17.39
CA GLU A 277 22.37 9.53 17.14
C GLU A 277 21.67 10.01 15.87
N PHE A 278 21.74 9.23 14.79
CA PHE A 278 21.11 9.59 13.52
C PHE A 278 19.59 9.34 13.51
N HIS A 279 19.17 8.12 13.85
CA HIS A 279 17.78 7.69 13.71
C HIS A 279 16.89 8.10 14.88
N HIS A 280 17.44 8.36 16.08
CA HIS A 280 16.68 8.89 17.21
C HIS A 280 16.92 10.38 17.33
N ASN A 281 18.11 10.82 17.77
CA ASN A 281 18.33 12.21 18.18
C ASN A 281 18.11 13.19 17.02
N TRP A 282 18.85 13.04 15.93
CA TRP A 282 18.72 13.93 14.77
C TRP A 282 17.33 13.88 14.13
N ALA A 283 16.78 12.67 13.93
CA ALA A 283 15.46 12.51 13.32
C ALA A 283 14.32 13.06 14.18
N LEU A 284 14.46 13.00 15.51
CA LEU A 284 13.51 13.56 16.47
C LEU A 284 13.55 15.08 16.45
N ASP A 285 14.74 15.68 16.47
CA ASP A 285 14.92 17.12 16.36
C ASP A 285 14.26 17.66 15.08
N GLU A 286 14.51 17.02 13.94
CA GLU A 286 13.89 17.41 12.66
C GLU A 286 12.37 17.25 12.68
N LEU A 287 11.84 16.18 13.29
CA LEU A 287 10.40 15.96 13.42
C LEU A 287 9.73 17.06 14.28
N PHE A 288 10.32 17.43 15.42
CA PHE A 288 9.77 18.46 16.30
C PHE A 288 9.98 19.86 15.73
N ASP A 289 11.09 20.14 15.04
CA ASP A 289 11.25 21.37 14.28
C ASP A 289 10.16 21.49 13.19
N GLU A 290 9.83 20.40 12.51
CA GLU A 290 8.72 20.36 11.56
C GLU A 290 7.37 20.68 12.23
N PHE A 291 7.11 20.10 13.41
CA PHE A 291 5.89 20.40 14.18
C PHE A 291 5.81 21.85 14.65
N ARG A 292 6.93 22.46 15.03
CA ARG A 292 6.98 23.88 15.43
C ARG A 292 6.67 24.80 14.25
N ASN A 293 7.10 24.42 13.04
CA ASN A 293 6.97 25.25 11.84
C ASN A 293 5.62 25.06 11.12
N TYR A 294 5.07 23.85 11.12
CA TYR A 294 3.90 23.48 10.31
C TYR A 294 2.70 22.94 11.12
N GLY A 295 2.84 22.79 12.44
CA GLY A 295 1.83 22.23 13.33
C GLY A 295 1.92 20.71 13.48
N SER A 296 0.96 20.12 14.21
CA SER A 296 1.00 18.72 14.67
C SER A 296 1.04 17.63 13.58
N TYR A 297 0.90 18.00 12.31
CA TYR A 297 0.98 17.09 11.17
C TYR A 297 2.17 17.38 10.25
N GLY A 298 3.00 18.37 10.59
CA GLY A 298 4.18 18.70 9.81
C GLY A 298 3.90 18.94 8.32
N LEU A 299 4.80 18.46 7.46
CA LEU A 299 4.69 18.35 6.01
C LEU A 299 3.91 17.08 5.62
N LEU A 300 2.67 16.97 6.12
CA LEU A 300 1.75 15.86 5.82
C LEU A 300 2.20 14.49 6.34
N ARG A 301 2.72 14.45 7.57
CA ARG A 301 3.00 13.19 8.29
C ARG A 301 1.71 12.60 8.84
N LEU A 302 0.90 12.09 7.93
CA LEU A 302 -0.39 11.47 8.21
C LEU A 302 -0.19 10.10 8.87
N PRO A 303 -1.12 9.67 9.74
CA PRO A 303 -1.16 8.28 10.19
C PRO A 303 -1.20 7.31 9.00
N PRO A 304 -0.77 6.05 9.17
CA PRO A 304 -0.96 5.04 8.15
C PRO A 304 -2.40 5.00 7.65
N LEU A 305 -2.59 4.85 6.34
CA LEU A 305 -3.89 4.95 5.71
C LEU A 305 -4.88 3.95 6.29
N ARG A 306 -4.46 2.73 6.62
CA ARG A 306 -5.29 1.72 7.31
C ARG A 306 -5.95 2.17 8.62
N LEU A 307 -5.42 3.21 9.27
CA LEU A 307 -5.99 3.75 10.50
C LEU A 307 -7.05 4.81 10.22
N ILE A 308 -6.97 5.52 9.10
CA ILE A 308 -7.80 6.70 8.83
C ILE A 308 -8.76 6.51 7.65
N MET A 309 -8.52 5.53 6.78
CA MET A 309 -9.40 5.21 5.65
C MET A 309 -10.75 4.71 6.14
N ASP A 310 -11.81 5.20 5.50
CA ASP A 310 -13.14 4.65 5.71
C ASP A 310 -13.16 3.21 5.16
N PRO A 311 -13.38 2.20 6.01
CA PRO A 311 -13.43 0.82 5.54
C PRO A 311 -14.57 0.59 4.55
N MET A 312 -15.56 1.47 4.47
CA MET A 312 -16.66 1.39 3.51
C MET A 312 -16.30 1.92 2.12
N ASP A 313 -15.12 2.54 1.94
CA ASP A 313 -14.63 3.03 0.64
C ASP A 313 -14.06 1.89 -0.22
N VAL A 314 -14.92 0.91 -0.50
CA VAL A 314 -14.59 -0.27 -1.29
C VAL A 314 -14.85 0.01 -2.77
N LYS A 315 -13.81 -0.17 -3.60
CA LYS A 315 -13.96 -0.09 -5.05
C LYS A 315 -14.40 -1.43 -5.64
N TYR A 316 -15.66 -1.55 -6.03
CA TYR A 316 -16.16 -2.74 -6.71
C TYR A 316 -15.75 -2.79 -8.18
N LEU A 317 -15.28 -3.95 -8.64
CA LEU A 317 -15.03 -4.24 -10.04
C LEU A 317 -16.32 -4.71 -10.72
N ARG A 318 -16.55 -4.28 -11.96
CA ARG A 318 -17.72 -4.72 -12.74
C ARG A 318 -17.60 -6.19 -13.07
N MET A 319 -18.49 -7.00 -12.53
CA MET A 319 -18.70 -8.35 -13.02
C MET A 319 -19.60 -8.29 -14.24
N LEU A 320 -19.11 -8.75 -15.39
CA LEU A 320 -19.99 -8.98 -16.53
C LEU A 320 -21.10 -9.97 -16.12
N PRO A 321 -22.35 -9.79 -16.57
CA PRO A 321 -23.37 -10.81 -16.33
C PRO A 321 -22.95 -12.10 -17.03
N THR A 322 -22.92 -13.21 -16.31
CA THR A 322 -22.72 -14.53 -16.92
C THR A 322 -23.85 -14.78 -17.94
N PRO A 323 -23.56 -15.19 -19.18
CA PRO A 323 -24.57 -15.39 -20.23
C PRO A 323 -25.74 -16.28 -19.79
N GLU A 324 -25.47 -17.24 -18.89
CA GLU A 324 -26.41 -18.21 -18.34
C GLU A 324 -27.49 -17.57 -17.45
N ARG A 325 -27.25 -16.38 -16.87
CA ARG A 325 -28.24 -15.67 -16.04
C ARG A 325 -29.31 -14.94 -16.84
N LEU A 326 -29.18 -14.81 -18.16
CA LEU A 326 -30.15 -14.08 -18.99
C LEU A 326 -31.42 -14.87 -19.35
N PHE A 327 -31.52 -16.16 -18.98
CA PHE A 327 -32.62 -17.00 -19.46
C PHE A 327 -33.52 -17.65 -18.39
N ASN A 328 -33.27 -17.47 -17.09
CA ASN A 328 -34.01 -18.23 -16.05
C ASN A 328 -34.98 -17.45 -15.14
N HIS A 329 -35.26 -16.17 -15.40
CA HIS A 329 -36.32 -15.45 -14.68
C HIS A 329 -37.25 -14.74 -15.65
N SER A 330 -38.46 -15.29 -15.84
CA SER A 330 -39.79 -14.68 -16.04
C SER A 330 -39.97 -13.29 -16.70
N TRP A 331 -39.02 -12.75 -17.45
CA TRP A 331 -39.14 -11.47 -18.16
C TRP A 331 -39.78 -11.59 -19.55
N ARG A 332 -40.39 -12.75 -19.87
CA ARG A 332 -41.20 -12.92 -21.09
C ARG A 332 -42.49 -12.07 -21.12
N GLY A 333 -42.80 -11.32 -20.05
CA GLY A 333 -44.04 -10.56 -19.95
C GLY A 333 -44.01 -9.09 -20.39
N VAL A 334 -42.84 -8.43 -20.54
CA VAL A 334 -42.82 -6.94 -20.60
C VAL A 334 -42.22 -6.35 -21.89
N PHE A 335 -41.50 -7.11 -22.72
CA PHE A 335 -40.81 -6.56 -23.90
C PHE A 335 -41.47 -6.83 -25.27
N LEU A 336 -42.77 -7.14 -25.30
CA LEU A 336 -43.54 -7.25 -26.55
C LEU A 336 -44.55 -6.12 -26.78
N THR A 337 -44.46 -5.02 -26.02
CA THR A 337 -45.30 -3.85 -26.24
C THR A 337 -44.48 -2.73 -26.89
N THR A 338 -44.68 -2.60 -28.20
CA THR A 338 -44.47 -1.40 -29.04
C THR A 338 -43.05 -0.86 -29.21
N CYS A 339 -42.27 -1.54 -30.06
CA CYS A 339 -41.44 -0.84 -31.05
C CYS A 339 -42.02 -1.12 -32.45
N LYS A 340 -43.06 -0.38 -32.83
CA LYS A 340 -43.43 -0.23 -34.24
C LYS A 340 -42.34 0.62 -34.89
N LEU A 341 -41.38 -0.02 -35.55
CA LEU A 341 -40.52 0.63 -36.52
C LEU A 341 -41.40 0.98 -37.74
N THR A 342 -41.85 2.23 -37.83
CA THR A 342 -42.36 2.79 -39.07
C THR A 342 -41.17 3.07 -39.99
N CYS A 343 -41.01 2.26 -41.04
CA CYS A 343 -40.22 2.63 -42.19
C CYS A 343 -40.91 3.82 -42.88
N VAL A 344 -40.23 4.96 -42.89
CA VAL A 344 -40.58 6.09 -43.77
C VAL A 344 -39.77 5.87 -45.04
N GLU A 345 -40.45 5.59 -46.15
CA GLU A 345 -39.86 5.66 -47.49
C GLU A 345 -39.69 7.15 -47.83
N GLU A 346 -38.45 7.59 -48.04
CA GLU A 346 -38.16 8.93 -48.59
C GLU A 346 -38.28 8.86 -50.11
N GLU A 347 -39.25 9.60 -50.66
CA GLU A 347 -39.36 9.89 -52.08
C GLU A 347 -38.18 10.75 -52.56
N ASP A 348 -37.53 10.26 -53.62
CA ASP A 348 -36.52 10.97 -54.40
C ASP A 348 -37.08 12.30 -54.95
N GLN A 349 -36.53 13.43 -54.49
CA GLN A 349 -36.51 14.66 -55.27
C GLN A 349 -35.09 15.14 -55.52
N GLN A 350 -34.69 14.77 -56.72
CA GLN A 350 -33.57 15.19 -57.53
C GLN A 350 -33.55 16.73 -57.69
N ASN A 351 -32.47 17.39 -57.25
CA ASN A 351 -32.01 18.60 -57.94
C ASN A 351 -30.53 18.90 -57.71
N ASP A 352 -29.89 19.19 -58.83
CA ASP A 352 -28.47 19.41 -59.04
C ASP A 352 -27.88 20.60 -58.25
N ARG A 353 -26.64 20.45 -57.76
CA ARG A 353 -25.45 21.21 -58.22
C ARG A 353 -24.25 21.11 -57.25
N VAL A 354 -23.17 20.54 -57.78
CA VAL A 354 -21.78 21.04 -57.79
C VAL A 354 -21.07 21.36 -56.44
N THR A 355 -20.24 20.38 -56.04
CA THR A 355 -18.87 20.45 -55.47
C THR A 355 -18.53 21.43 -54.33
N THR A 356 -18.21 20.91 -53.14
CA THR A 356 -16.82 20.63 -52.70
C THR A 356 -16.82 20.08 -51.26
N SER A 357 -15.76 19.34 -50.97
CA SER A 357 -15.54 18.44 -49.84
C SER A 357 -15.76 19.01 -48.43
N SER A 358 -16.51 18.27 -47.61
CA SER A 358 -16.30 18.23 -46.16
C SER A 358 -16.72 16.86 -45.61
N ARG A 359 -15.73 16.00 -45.33
CA ARG A 359 -15.92 14.75 -44.57
C ARG A 359 -16.23 15.12 -43.11
N ARG A 360 -17.50 15.07 -42.71
CA ARG A 360 -17.89 14.95 -41.30
C ARG A 360 -18.19 13.50 -40.99
N SER A 361 -17.28 12.84 -40.28
CA SER A 361 -17.52 11.53 -39.70
C SER A 361 -18.46 11.66 -38.51
N LEU A 362 -19.51 10.83 -38.51
CA LEU A 362 -20.41 10.61 -37.39
C LEU A 362 -19.65 10.01 -36.21
N ARG A 363 -19.30 10.84 -35.22
CA ARG A 363 -18.82 10.38 -33.91
C ARG A 363 -19.98 9.73 -33.14
N LYS A 364 -19.96 8.40 -33.02
CA LYS A 364 -20.68 7.67 -31.98
C LYS A 364 -20.27 8.26 -30.62
N ARG A 365 -21.21 8.88 -29.90
CA ARG A 365 -21.03 9.26 -28.49
C ARG A 365 -21.07 7.99 -27.65
N ARG A 366 -19.89 7.49 -27.24
CA ARG A 366 -19.75 6.58 -26.10
C ARG A 366 -19.85 7.45 -24.85
N TYR A 367 -20.81 7.15 -23.98
CA TYR A 367 -20.86 7.72 -22.64
C TYR A 367 -19.81 7.00 -21.80
N PHE A 368 -18.74 7.71 -21.43
CA PHE A 368 -17.80 7.25 -20.42
C PHE A 368 -18.31 7.72 -19.07
N LEU A 369 -18.62 6.79 -18.18
CA LEU A 369 -18.72 7.07 -16.76
C LEU A 369 -17.30 7.31 -16.26
N HIS A 370 -16.95 8.59 -16.10
CA HIS A 370 -15.70 9.01 -15.48
C HIS A 370 -15.85 8.74 -13.97
N VAL A 371 -15.31 7.62 -13.51
CA VAL A 371 -15.12 7.35 -12.09
C VAL A 371 -13.65 7.58 -11.83
N ASP A 372 -13.30 8.76 -11.32
CA ASP A 372 -11.96 9.02 -10.83
C ASP A 372 -11.74 8.11 -9.61
N PRO A 373 -10.76 7.17 -9.63
CA PRO A 373 -10.32 6.56 -8.38
C PRO A 373 -9.83 7.70 -7.46
N VAL A 374 -9.95 7.52 -6.14
CA VAL A 374 -9.27 8.38 -5.17
C VAL A 374 -7.84 8.54 -5.64
N ASP A 375 -7.57 9.69 -6.23
CA ASP A 375 -6.27 10.02 -6.73
C ASP A 375 -5.50 10.29 -5.45
N ILE A 376 -4.61 9.36 -5.09
CA ILE A 376 -3.67 9.56 -3.97
C ILE A 376 -2.86 10.85 -4.25
N ASN A 377 -2.66 11.19 -5.53
CA ASN A 377 -2.16 12.49 -5.93
C ASN A 377 -3.23 13.61 -5.93
N ALA A 378 -4.55 13.37 -5.85
CA ALA A 378 -5.59 14.38 -5.59
C ALA A 378 -5.69 14.70 -4.11
N TYR A 379 -5.41 13.73 -3.22
CA TYR A 379 -5.15 14.02 -1.82
C TYR A 379 -3.96 14.98 -1.66
N GLN A 380 -2.92 14.83 -2.50
CA GLN A 380 -1.78 15.76 -2.57
C GLN A 380 -2.07 17.04 -3.39
N ARG A 381 -2.87 16.97 -4.48
CA ARG A 381 -3.19 18.11 -5.38
C ARG A 381 -4.29 19.03 -4.82
N GLY A 382 -5.22 18.51 -4.01
CA GLY A 382 -6.22 19.29 -3.27
C GLY A 382 -5.64 20.12 -2.12
N LEU A 383 -4.36 19.87 -1.79
CA LEU A 383 -3.54 20.61 -0.83
C LEU A 383 -2.46 21.44 -1.54
N THR A 384 -2.79 22.06 -2.68
CA THR A 384 -1.96 23.11 -3.26
C THR A 384 -2.01 24.35 -2.36
N ILE A 385 -1.27 24.31 -1.25
CA ILE A 385 -0.81 25.50 -0.57
C ILE A 385 0.10 26.19 -1.57
N SER A 386 -0.31 27.36 -2.07
CA SER A 386 0.64 28.25 -2.72
C SER A 386 1.74 28.52 -1.68
N PRO A 387 3.00 28.12 -1.91
CA PRO A 387 4.06 28.47 -0.97
C PRO A 387 4.06 30.00 -0.82
N PRO A 388 4.34 30.55 0.37
CA PRO A 388 4.65 31.97 0.49
C PRO A 388 5.66 32.31 -0.60
N SER A 389 5.43 33.40 -1.33
CA SER A 389 6.06 33.76 -2.61
C SER A 389 7.57 34.09 -2.53
N ARG A 390 8.33 33.40 -1.68
CA ARG A 390 9.77 33.58 -1.43
C ARG A 390 10.55 32.28 -1.20
N ILE A 391 10.00 31.10 -1.50
CA ILE A 391 10.75 29.84 -1.36
C ILE A 391 11.05 29.27 -2.74
N THR A 392 12.04 29.85 -3.41
CA THR A 392 12.67 29.26 -4.60
C THR A 392 14.10 28.89 -4.22
N ASN A 393 14.43 27.59 -4.28
CA ASN A 393 15.65 26.91 -3.82
C ASN A 393 15.55 26.30 -2.40
N PHE A 394 14.62 25.36 -2.20
CA PHE A 394 14.65 24.48 -1.04
C PHE A 394 14.97 23.06 -1.49
N HIS A 395 16.25 22.67 -1.40
CA HIS A 395 16.59 21.27 -1.19
C HIS A 395 16.20 20.97 0.27
N PRO A 396 15.32 20.00 0.57
CA PRO A 396 14.71 19.93 1.90
C PRO A 396 15.67 19.62 3.05
N TYR A 397 16.97 19.37 2.81
CA TYR A 397 17.87 18.94 3.89
C TYR A 397 19.34 19.40 3.76
N PRO A 398 19.68 20.70 3.85
CA PRO A 398 21.08 21.12 3.99
C PRO A 398 21.74 20.57 5.26
N ARG A 399 20.99 20.36 6.35
CA ARG A 399 21.49 19.73 7.59
C ARG A 399 21.85 18.26 7.42
N ARG A 400 21.05 17.47 6.68
CA ARG A 400 21.33 16.04 6.42
C ARG A 400 22.66 15.85 5.69
N LYS A 401 22.98 16.71 4.71
CA LYS A 401 24.26 16.64 3.99
C LYS A 401 25.44 16.90 4.93
N LYS A 402 25.32 17.87 5.83
CA LYS A 402 26.35 18.20 6.82
C LYS A 402 26.56 17.07 7.83
N VAL A 403 25.50 16.50 8.39
CA VAL A 403 25.58 15.35 9.31
C VAL A 403 26.17 14.12 8.62
N LEU A 404 25.75 13.80 7.40
CA LEU A 404 26.33 12.70 6.63
C LEU A 404 27.82 12.95 6.31
N GLN A 405 28.20 14.19 6.00
CA GLN A 405 29.59 14.57 5.80
C GLN A 405 30.41 14.43 7.10
N GLU A 406 29.89 14.90 8.23
CA GLU A 406 30.53 14.79 9.55
C GLU A 406 30.70 13.31 9.96
N LEU A 407 29.66 12.49 9.81
CA LEU A 407 29.69 11.05 10.06
C LEU A 407 30.60 10.26 9.11
N SER A 408 30.89 10.80 7.92
CA SER A 408 31.86 10.24 6.96
C SER A 408 33.29 10.70 7.22
N SER A 409 33.47 11.83 7.91
CA SER A 409 34.76 12.48 8.14
C SER A 409 35.49 12.02 9.40
N THR A 410 34.83 11.28 10.29
CA THR A 410 35.50 10.60 11.41
C THR A 410 36.32 9.43 10.89
N GLU A 411 37.64 9.62 10.86
CA GLU A 411 38.68 8.73 10.33
C GLU A 411 38.48 7.26 10.77
N GLY A 412 38.30 6.36 9.78
CA GLY A 412 38.20 4.91 9.99
C GLY A 412 37.32 4.15 8.99
N THR A 413 36.67 4.82 8.03
CA THR A 413 35.62 4.24 7.17
C THR A 413 36.05 3.88 5.74
N GLU A 414 37.16 3.15 5.57
CA GLU A 414 37.43 2.45 4.29
C GLU A 414 36.89 1.00 4.26
N SER A 415 36.36 0.46 5.36
CA SER A 415 35.85 -0.94 5.40
C SER A 415 34.35 -1.12 5.69
N ILE A 416 33.56 -0.06 5.81
CA ILE A 416 32.19 -0.16 6.36
C ILE A 416 31.09 0.29 5.37
N VAL A 417 31.44 0.90 4.23
CA VAL A 417 30.44 1.22 3.19
C VAL A 417 29.86 -0.05 2.55
N GLU A 418 30.55 -1.19 2.61
CA GLU A 418 30.02 -2.49 2.18
C GLU A 418 28.97 -3.10 3.14
N GLY A 419 28.75 -2.54 4.34
CA GLY A 419 27.83 -3.10 5.33
C GLY A 419 26.39 -2.59 5.28
N SER A 420 26.10 -1.53 4.50
CA SER A 420 24.75 -0.92 4.47
C SER A 420 24.14 -0.81 3.06
N THR A 421 24.95 -0.87 2.00
CA THR A 421 24.48 -1.16 0.65
C THR A 421 24.34 -2.65 0.40
N SER A 422 25.01 -3.51 1.18
CA SER A 422 24.95 -4.97 0.98
C SER A 422 23.60 -5.59 1.24
N ASP A 423 22.69 -5.03 2.04
CA ASP A 423 21.35 -5.64 2.17
C ASP A 423 20.46 -5.35 0.94
N LEU A 424 20.61 -4.19 0.29
CA LEU A 424 19.97 -3.95 -1.01
C LEU A 424 20.69 -4.75 -2.11
N ASP A 425 22.02 -4.82 -2.12
CA ASP A 425 22.79 -5.57 -3.12
C ASP A 425 22.72 -7.10 -2.93
N VAL A 426 22.44 -7.61 -1.72
CA VAL A 426 22.15 -9.02 -1.44
C VAL A 426 20.71 -9.35 -1.85
N VAL A 427 19.76 -8.43 -1.66
CA VAL A 427 18.38 -8.59 -2.18
C VAL A 427 18.36 -8.52 -3.71
N TYR A 428 19.04 -7.56 -4.33
CA TYR A 428 19.21 -7.48 -5.78
C TYR A 428 20.10 -8.62 -6.33
N GLY A 429 21.10 -9.06 -5.56
CA GLY A 429 21.99 -10.17 -5.91
C GLY A 429 21.34 -11.55 -5.80
N ALA A 430 20.42 -11.75 -4.85
CA ALA A 430 19.60 -12.95 -4.74
C ALA A 430 18.58 -13.05 -5.88
N LEU A 431 17.95 -11.93 -6.26
CA LEU A 431 17.08 -11.84 -7.43
C LEU A 431 17.82 -12.09 -8.76
N LYS A 432 19.13 -11.79 -8.82
CA LYS A 432 19.97 -12.01 -10.01
C LYS A 432 20.52 -13.44 -10.14
N ARG A 433 20.39 -14.29 -9.12
CA ARG A 433 20.85 -15.70 -9.15
C ARG A 433 19.74 -16.71 -9.43
N ILE A 434 18.48 -16.27 -9.50
CA ILE A 434 17.30 -17.10 -9.73
C ILE A 434 16.77 -16.97 -11.17
N TYR A 435 17.35 -16.09 -12.00
CA TYR A 435 17.04 -15.95 -13.43
C TYR A 435 18.29 -16.01 -14.31
#